data_AF-A0AAU3C5B3-F1
#
_entry.id   AF-A0AAU3C5B3-F1
#
_cell.length_a   1.000
_cell.length_b   1.000
_cell.length_c   1.000
_cell.angle_alpha   90.00
_cell.angle_beta   90.00
_cell.angle_gamma   90.00
#
_symmetry.space_group_name_H-M   'P 1'
#
loop_
_entity.id
_entity.type
_entity.pdbx_description
1 polymer ?
#
loop_
_entity_poly.entity_id
_entity_poly.type
_entity_poly.pdbx_seq_one_letter_code
_entity_poly.pdbx_strand_id
1 'polypeptide(L)'
;MTELDWVPQSCTLPTEEQPLRLAEWDALFATQVTATTWVEPLRVRLELPSGAECEERTRDLAERENGCCSFFGFTVTGTSAAVVLDISVGREHEAVLNALAARAGAAVASQELQ
;
A
#
# COMPACT_ATOMS: atom_id res chain seq x y z
N MET A 1 24.83 -1.34 7.69
CA MET A 1 24.66 -1.49 6.23
C MET A 1 23.24 -1.02 5.97
N THR A 2 23.09 0.10 5.28
CA THR A 2 22.01 1.08 5.44
C THR A 2 20.71 0.73 4.72
N GLU A 3 19.60 0.88 5.44
CA GLU A 3 18.20 0.50 5.15
C GLU A 3 17.48 1.31 4.05
N LEU A 4 18.19 1.99 3.13
CA LEU A 4 17.61 3.05 2.27
C LEU A 4 17.87 2.90 0.75
N ASP A 5 18.17 1.70 0.25
CA ASP A 5 18.50 1.50 -1.17
C ASP A 5 17.29 1.48 -2.12
N TRP A 6 16.07 1.56 -1.61
CA TRP A 6 14.83 1.40 -2.39
C TRP A 6 14.09 2.71 -2.68
N VAL A 7 14.61 3.87 -2.23
CA VAL A 7 13.96 5.18 -2.40
C VAL A 7 14.51 5.87 -3.66
N PRO A 8 13.68 6.13 -4.70
CA PRO A 8 14.13 6.85 -5.89
C PRO A 8 14.52 8.30 -5.56
N GLN A 9 15.55 8.81 -6.23
CA GLN A 9 16.16 10.14 -5.97
C GLN A 9 15.26 11.34 -6.26
N SER A 10 14.04 11.13 -6.75
CA SER A 10 12.99 12.16 -6.85
C SER A 10 12.29 12.46 -5.51
N CYS A 11 12.57 11.72 -4.44
CA CYS A 11 12.12 12.07 -3.09
C CYS A 11 13.04 13.13 -2.48
N THR A 12 12.67 14.41 -2.63
CA THR A 12 13.31 15.56 -1.97
C THR A 12 12.75 15.88 -0.58
N LEU A 13 12.04 14.94 0.06
CA LEU A 13 11.62 15.08 1.45
C LEU A 13 12.72 14.53 2.38
N PRO A 14 13.10 15.26 3.45
CA PRO A 14 14.11 14.81 4.39
C PRO A 14 13.72 13.48 5.02
N THR A 15 14.71 12.65 5.33
CA THR A 15 14.61 11.24 5.74
C THR A 15 13.81 11.00 7.04
N GLU A 16 13.40 12.07 7.73
CA GLU A 16 12.49 12.07 8.89
C GLU A 16 11.00 12.11 8.48
N GLU A 17 10.71 12.41 7.20
CA GLU A 17 9.40 12.42 6.55
C GLU A 17 9.33 11.35 5.45
N GLN A 18 9.93 10.18 5.68
CA GLN A 18 9.96 9.08 4.70
C GLN A 18 8.56 8.81 4.11
N PRO A 19 8.46 8.63 2.78
CA PRO A 19 7.35 9.17 1.97
C PRO A 19 6.16 8.22 1.80
N LEU A 20 6.09 7.18 2.62
CA LEU A 20 4.86 6.47 2.90
C LEU A 20 4.73 6.46 4.41
N ARG A 21 3.53 6.60 4.93
CA ARG A 21 3.24 6.17 6.30
C ARG A 21 3.32 4.65 6.39
N LEU A 22 4.51 4.11 6.15
CA LEU A 22 4.80 2.68 6.07
C LEU A 22 4.32 1.99 7.33
N ALA A 23 4.39 2.60 8.50
CA ALA A 23 3.85 2.03 9.73
C ALA A 23 2.31 1.95 9.73
N GLU A 24 1.60 2.93 9.14
CA GLU A 24 0.13 2.89 9.03
C GLU A 24 -0.32 1.92 7.94
N TRP A 25 0.41 1.88 6.81
CA TRP A 25 0.23 0.87 5.78
C TRP A 25 0.52 -0.54 6.28
N ASP A 26 1.64 -0.73 6.99
CA ASP A 26 2.04 -2.02 7.56
C ASP A 26 1.04 -2.46 8.63
N ALA A 27 0.53 -1.54 9.45
CA ALA A 27 -0.57 -1.83 10.36
C ALA A 27 -1.85 -2.23 9.62
N LEU A 28 -2.22 -1.52 8.54
CA LEU A 28 -3.38 -1.88 7.72
C LEU A 28 -3.18 -3.23 7.02
N PHE A 29 -1.98 -3.53 6.54
CA PHE A 29 -1.62 -4.81 5.94
C PHE A 29 -1.69 -5.94 6.95
N ALA A 30 -1.11 -5.75 8.14
CA ALA A 30 -1.06 -6.75 9.19
C ALA A 30 -2.42 -7.01 9.87
N THR A 31 -3.37 -6.07 9.78
CA THR A 31 -4.66 -6.19 10.48
C THR A 31 -5.85 -6.39 9.56
N GLN A 32 -5.79 -5.94 8.31
CA GLN A 32 -6.96 -5.88 7.43
C GLN A 32 -6.74 -6.46 6.04
N VAL A 33 -5.51 -6.69 5.56
CA VAL A 33 -5.32 -7.27 4.23
C VAL A 33 -5.42 -8.79 4.28
N THR A 34 -6.37 -9.32 3.54
CA THR A 34 -6.60 -10.77 3.43
C THR A 34 -5.81 -11.37 2.27
N ALA A 35 -5.62 -10.62 1.18
CA ALA A 35 -4.87 -11.09 0.01
C ALA A 35 -4.17 -9.94 -0.73
N THR A 36 -3.06 -10.28 -1.37
CA THR A 36 -2.29 -9.38 -2.23
C THR A 36 -2.10 -10.03 -3.59
N THR A 37 -2.55 -9.36 -4.65
CA THR A 37 -2.49 -9.87 -6.03
C THR A 37 -1.89 -8.82 -6.95
N TRP A 38 -0.92 -9.23 -7.78
CA TRP A 38 -0.40 -8.39 -8.85
C TRP A 38 -1.32 -8.46 -10.07
N VAL A 39 -1.89 -7.31 -10.45
CA VAL A 39 -2.78 -7.22 -11.63
C VAL A 39 -1.97 -6.84 -12.88
N GLU A 40 -1.00 -5.94 -12.71
CA GLU A 40 -0.06 -5.50 -13.75
C GLU A 40 1.33 -5.27 -13.11
N PRO A 41 2.43 -5.22 -13.87
CA PRO A 41 3.77 -4.97 -13.31
C PRO A 41 3.88 -3.64 -12.53
N LEU A 42 3.00 -2.68 -12.81
CA LEU A 42 2.92 -1.38 -12.11
C LEU A 42 1.60 -1.20 -11.34
N ARG A 43 0.89 -2.30 -11.06
CA ARG A 43 -0.39 -2.28 -10.36
C ARG A 43 -0.56 -3.47 -9.43
N VAL A 44 -0.71 -3.17 -8.14
CA VAL A 44 -1.04 -4.15 -7.10
C VAL A 44 -2.48 -3.96 -6.64
N ARG A 45 -3.12 -5.08 -6.35
CA ARG A 45 -4.42 -5.14 -5.73
C ARG A 45 -4.32 -5.77 -4.35
N LEU A 46 -4.85 -5.07 -3.37
CA LEU A 46 -5.01 -5.54 -2.00
C LEU A 46 -6.49 -5.79 -1.75
N GLU A 47 -6.79 -6.94 -1.17
CA GLU A 47 -8.15 -7.34 -0.81
C GLU A 47 -8.27 -7.33 0.71
N LEU A 48 -9.29 -6.64 1.20
CA LEU A 48 -9.60 -6.46 2.61
C LEU A 48 -11.02 -6.97 2.88
N PRO A 49 -11.37 -7.39 4.12
CA PRO A 49 -12.71 -7.87 4.43
C PRO A 49 -13.74 -6.76 4.21
N SER A 50 -14.96 -7.16 3.82
CA SER A 50 -16.05 -6.21 3.67
C SER A 50 -16.40 -5.55 5.00
N GLY A 51 -16.63 -4.24 4.96
CA GLY A 51 -17.01 -3.46 6.12
C GLY A 51 -16.87 -1.97 5.86
N ALA A 52 -17.86 -1.19 6.28
CA ALA A 52 -17.87 0.26 6.08
C ALA A 52 -16.67 0.94 6.76
N GLU A 53 -16.31 0.51 7.97
CA GLU A 53 -15.11 1.01 8.68
C GLU A 53 -13.81 0.66 7.96
N CYS A 54 -13.74 -0.54 7.38
CA CYS A 54 -12.57 -1.00 6.62
C CYS A 54 -12.39 -0.17 5.34
N GLU A 55 -13.48 0.06 4.62
CA GLU A 55 -13.52 0.89 3.42
C GLU A 55 -13.16 2.34 3.72
N GLU A 56 -13.78 2.93 4.74
CA GLU A 56 -13.54 4.33 5.13
C GLU A 56 -12.09 4.55 5.55
N ARG A 57 -11.52 3.65 6.37
CA ARG A 57 -10.13 3.73 6.80
C ARG A 57 -9.15 3.57 5.63
N THR A 58 -9.43 2.65 4.71
CA THR A 58 -8.61 2.44 3.51
C THR A 58 -8.68 3.67 2.59
N ARG A 59 -9.86 4.27 2.46
CA ARG A 59 -10.09 5.49 1.69
C ARG A 59 -9.37 6.70 2.29
N ASP A 60 -9.52 6.94 3.60
CA ASP A 60 -8.83 8.03 4.31
C ASP A 60 -7.31 7.92 4.12
N LEU A 61 -6.75 6.74 4.30
CA LEU A 61 -5.31 6.51 4.10
C LEU A 61 -4.91 6.80 2.65
N ALA A 62 -5.65 6.27 1.67
CA ALA A 62 -5.39 6.51 0.25
C ALA A 62 -5.46 8.00 -0.14
N GLU A 63 -6.43 8.76 0.37
CA GLU A 63 -6.58 10.19 0.11
C GLU A 63 -5.43 11.01 0.70
N ARG A 64 -5.02 10.68 1.94
CA ARG A 64 -3.91 11.35 2.62
C ARG A 64 -2.58 11.09 1.92
N GLU A 65 -2.36 9.86 1.46
CA GLU A 65 -1.14 9.49 0.74
C GLU A 65 -1.11 10.11 -0.67
N ASN A 66 -2.25 10.23 -1.36
CA ASN A 66 -2.32 10.99 -2.62
C ASN A 66 -1.98 12.48 -2.41
N GLY A 67 -2.35 13.04 -1.25
CA GLY A 67 -1.98 14.41 -0.86
C GLY A 67 -0.48 14.62 -0.64
N CYS A 68 0.24 13.62 -0.12
CA CYS A 68 1.69 13.68 0.08
C CYS A 68 2.49 13.22 -1.15
N CYS A 69 1.95 12.27 -1.92
CA CYS A 69 2.62 11.55 -2.99
C CYS A 69 1.67 11.37 -4.20
N SER A 70 1.40 12.46 -4.92
CA SER A 70 0.45 12.48 -6.05
C SER A 70 0.84 11.64 -7.28
N PHE A 71 1.99 10.97 -7.23
CA PHE A 71 2.45 10.03 -8.25
C PHE A 71 1.90 8.60 -8.07
N PHE A 72 1.33 8.29 -6.91
CA PHE A 72 0.59 7.06 -6.68
C PHE A 72 -0.89 7.25 -7.06
N GLY A 73 -1.39 6.33 -7.87
CA GLY A 73 -2.83 6.19 -8.13
C GLY A 73 -3.43 5.17 -7.19
N PHE A 74 -4.16 5.63 -6.17
CA PHE A 74 -4.93 4.78 -5.27
C PHE A 74 -6.40 4.76 -5.68
N THR A 75 -6.98 3.58 -5.84
CA THR A 75 -8.41 3.39 -6.15
C THR A 75 -9.02 2.42 -5.15
N VAL A 76 -9.92 2.91 -4.31
CA VAL A 76 -10.65 2.08 -3.32
C VAL A 76 -12.04 1.75 -3.84
N THR A 77 -12.33 0.47 -3.96
CA THR A 77 -13.63 -0.06 -4.38
C THR A 77 -14.22 -0.90 -3.28
N GLY A 78 -15.27 -0.40 -2.64
CA GLY A 78 -16.08 -1.18 -1.71
C GLY A 78 -17.04 -2.10 -2.45
N THR A 79 -17.05 -3.38 -2.10
CA THR A 79 -18.08 -4.33 -2.54
C THR A 79 -18.73 -5.00 -1.33
N SER A 80 -19.90 -5.61 -1.52
CA SER A 80 -20.57 -6.36 -0.45
C SER A 80 -19.76 -7.56 0.06
N ALA A 81 -18.78 -8.04 -0.72
CA ALA A 81 -17.95 -9.20 -0.38
C ALA A 81 -16.58 -8.81 0.20
N ALA A 82 -15.97 -7.74 -0.30
CA ALA A 82 -14.65 -7.28 0.10
C ALA A 82 -14.43 -5.81 -0.25
N VAL A 83 -13.49 -5.16 0.43
CA VAL A 83 -12.94 -3.87 0.03
C VAL A 83 -11.69 -4.14 -0.80
N VAL A 84 -11.63 -3.57 -2.00
CA VAL A 84 -10.51 -3.74 -2.92
C VAL A 84 -9.78 -2.41 -3.04
N LEU A 85 -8.50 -2.42 -2.68
CA LEU A 85 -7.60 -1.29 -2.89
C LEU A 85 -6.65 -1.61 -4.04
N ASP A 86 -6.72 -0.79 -5.08
CA ASP A 86 -5.86 -0.88 -6.25
C ASP A 86 -4.83 0.25 -6.19
N ILE A 87 -3.55 -0.11 -6.25
CA ILE A 87 -2.41 0.79 -6.13
C ILE A 87 -1.62 0.70 -7.43
N SER A 88 -1.52 1.83 -8.12
CA SER A 88 -0.83 1.97 -9.38
C SER A 88 0.24 3.06 -9.29
N VAL A 89 1.36 2.87 -10.00
CA VAL A 89 2.46 3.85 -10.04
C VAL A 89 2.96 4.08 -11.46
N GLY A 90 3.61 5.22 -11.67
CA GLY A 90 4.49 5.40 -12.83
C GLY A 90 5.73 4.51 -12.75
N ARG A 91 6.29 4.14 -13.90
CA ARG A 91 7.48 3.26 -14.03
C ARG A 91 8.67 3.70 -13.16
N GLU A 92 8.83 4.99 -12.95
CA GLU A 92 9.89 5.59 -12.12
C GLU A 92 9.81 5.20 -10.65
N HIS A 93 8.63 4.74 -10.19
CA HIS A 93 8.34 4.39 -8.80
C HIS A 93 8.04 2.88 -8.65
N GLU A 94 8.35 2.06 -9.66
CA GLU A 94 8.16 0.60 -9.64
C GLU A 94 8.85 -0.07 -8.43
N ALA A 95 10.05 0.40 -8.06
CA ALA A 95 10.78 -0.11 -6.89
C ALA A 95 10.00 0.09 -5.58
N VAL A 96 9.31 1.23 -5.45
CA VAL A 96 8.51 1.59 -4.28
C VAL A 96 7.25 0.72 -4.21
N LEU A 97 6.60 0.46 -5.35
CA LEU A 97 5.46 -0.45 -5.43
C LEU A 97 5.85 -1.90 -5.10
N ASN A 98 6.99 -2.37 -5.63
CA ASN A 98 7.51 -3.71 -5.33
C ASN A 98 7.79 -3.89 -3.84
N ALA A 99 8.40 -2.90 -3.19
CA ALA A 99 8.64 -2.93 -1.75
C ALA A 99 7.31 -2.99 -0.97
N LEU A 100 6.31 -2.18 -1.37
CA LEU A 100 4.99 -2.18 -0.75
C LEU A 100 4.29 -3.55 -0.86
N ALA A 101 4.30 -4.13 -2.06
CA ALA A 101 3.70 -5.42 -2.33
C ALA A 101 4.38 -6.57 -1.55
N ALA A 102 5.71 -6.53 -1.45
CA ALA A 102 6.47 -7.51 -0.69
C ALA A 102 6.09 -7.47 0.81
N ARG A 103 5.89 -6.26 1.37
CA ARG A 103 5.43 -6.09 2.76
C ARG A 103 4.00 -6.59 2.95
N ALA A 104 3.08 -6.24 2.06
CA ALA A 104 1.70 -6.71 2.13
C ALA A 104 1.62 -8.25 2.02
N GLY A 105 2.37 -8.85 1.09
CA GLY A 105 2.46 -10.31 0.98
C GLY A 105 3.06 -10.99 2.22
N ALA A 106 4.08 -10.39 2.83
CA ALA A 106 4.66 -10.90 4.07
C ALA A 106 3.68 -10.81 5.25
N ALA A 107 2.89 -9.74 5.33
CA ALA A 107 1.85 -9.56 6.35
C ALA A 107 0.76 -10.63 6.22
N VAL A 108 0.22 -10.83 5.02
CA VAL A 108 -0.79 -11.89 4.74
C VAL A 108 -0.26 -13.26 5.12
N ALA A 109 0.96 -13.62 4.68
CA ALA A 109 1.58 -14.90 5.02
C ALA A 109 1.77 -15.10 6.53
N SER A 110 1.98 -14.01 7.28
CA SER A 110 2.10 -14.05 8.74
C SER A 110 0.75 -14.31 9.41
N GLN A 111 -0.34 -13.78 8.85
CA GLN A 111 -1.69 -13.97 9.37
C GLN A 111 -2.23 -15.40 9.16
N GLU A 112 -1.85 -16.07 8.06
CA GLU A 112 -2.22 -17.47 7.82
C GLU A 112 -1.54 -18.45 8.79
N LEU A 113 -0.45 -18.03 9.44
CA LEU A 113 0.31 -18.85 10.39
C LEU A 113 -0.17 -18.71 11.85
N GLN A 114 -1.10 -17.78 12.14
CA GLN A 114 -1.66 -17.50 13.47
C GLN A 114 -3.00 -18.18 13.69
#